data_AF-A0A1M4PPS5-F1
#
_entry.id   AF-A0A1M4PPS5-F1
#
_cell.length_a   1.000
_cell.length_b   1.000
_cell.length_c   1.000
_cell.angle_alpha   90.00
_cell.angle_beta   90.00
_cell.angle_gamma   90.00
#
_symmetry.space_group_name_H-M   'P 1'
#
loop_
_entity.id
_entity.type
_entity.pdbx_description
1 polymer ?
#
loop_
_entity_poly.entity_id
_entity_poly.type
_entity_poly.pdbx_seq_one_letter_code
_entity_poly.pdbx_strand_id
1 'polypeptide(L)'
;MVNNYDISKAMTIKLDNELPPMPKFVEGVRRAPKREFTLSKTETEIALKNALRYIPEELHEKLAPEFLDELFTYGRIYGYRFRPEGRIYGKPIDEYKGKCIEGKAFQVMIDNNLDFDVALYPYELVTYGETGQVCQNWMQYRLIKKYLEELTEEQTLVVASGHPLGLFKSTSNSPRVIITNALMVGMFDDQEH
;
A
#
# COMPACT_ATOMS: atom_id res chain seq x y z
N MET A 1 21.61 14.90 -11.41
CA MET A 1 20.70 13.78 -11.13
C MET A 1 20.29 13.93 -9.68
N VAL A 2 18.98 14.00 -9.39
CA VAL A 2 18.50 14.03 -8.00
C VAL A 2 18.78 12.65 -7.42
N ASN A 3 19.51 12.57 -6.31
CA ASN A 3 19.77 11.29 -5.63
C ASN A 3 18.64 11.00 -4.62
N ASN A 4 18.58 9.77 -4.12
CA ASN A 4 17.51 9.35 -3.19
C ASN A 4 17.55 10.10 -1.85
N TYR A 5 18.73 10.56 -1.42
CA TYR A 5 18.88 11.40 -0.25
C TYR A 5 18.18 12.76 -0.41
N ASP A 6 18.31 13.40 -1.58
CA ASP A 6 17.62 14.65 -1.91
C ASP A 6 16.10 14.45 -1.99
N ILE A 7 15.65 13.35 -2.59
CA ILE A 7 14.22 12.97 -2.64
C ILE A 7 13.67 12.78 -1.23
N SER A 8 14.37 12.00 -0.40
CA SER A 8 13.97 11.74 0.99
C SER A 8 13.86 13.02 1.81
N LYS A 9 14.74 14.01 1.58
CA LYS A 9 14.66 15.32 2.24
C LYS A 9 13.47 16.16 1.77
N ALA A 10 13.09 16.05 0.51
CA ALA A 10 11.94 16.76 -0.05
C ALA A 10 10.59 16.14 0.36
N MET A 11 10.57 14.83 0.63
CA MET A 11 9.37 14.14 1.10
C MET A 11 9.03 14.48 2.55
N THR A 12 7.89 15.14 2.75
CA THR A 12 7.36 15.48 4.08
C THR A 12 6.64 14.30 4.73
N ILE A 13 6.04 13.41 3.93
CA ILE A 13 5.33 12.21 4.38
C ILE A 13 6.05 11.00 3.80
N LYS A 14 6.58 10.16 4.68
CA LYS A 14 7.31 8.93 4.35
C LYS A 14 7.19 7.91 5.48
N LEU A 15 7.60 6.67 5.21
CA LEU A 15 7.72 5.65 6.25
C LEU A 15 8.91 5.94 7.15
N ASP A 16 8.79 5.51 8.40
CA ASP A 16 9.80 5.75 9.43
C ASP A 16 11.04 4.90 9.15
N ASN A 17 12.22 5.38 9.56
CA ASN A 17 13.49 4.66 9.39
C ASN A 17 13.70 3.60 10.48
N GLU A 18 12.66 2.83 10.76
CA GLU A 18 12.64 1.77 11.76
C GLU A 18 11.93 0.55 11.19
N LEU A 19 12.54 -0.62 11.36
CA LEU A 19 11.94 -1.87 10.94
C LEU A 19 10.93 -2.33 11.99
N PRO A 20 9.64 -2.41 11.66
CA PRO A 20 8.68 -3.00 12.57
C PRO A 20 8.97 -4.51 12.72
N PRO A 21 8.56 -5.11 13.86
CA PRO A 21 8.63 -6.56 14.02
C PRO A 21 7.77 -7.26 12.97
N MET A 22 8.15 -8.49 12.61
CA MET A 22 7.33 -9.29 11.69
C MET A 22 6.01 -9.64 12.40
N PRO A 23 4.85 -9.29 11.83
CA PRO A 23 3.57 -9.57 12.45
C PRO A 23 3.24 -11.07 12.41
N LYS A 24 2.34 -11.49 13.30
CA LYS A 24 1.86 -12.87 13.37
C LYS A 24 0.71 -13.11 12.41
N PHE A 25 0.66 -14.32 11.87
CA PHE A 25 -0.43 -14.82 11.04
C PHE A 25 -1.26 -15.82 11.85
N VAL A 26 -2.57 -15.59 11.87
CA VAL A 26 -3.54 -16.48 12.52
C VAL A 26 -3.79 -17.66 11.59
N GLU A 27 -3.71 -18.86 12.15
CA GLU A 27 -3.99 -20.10 11.42
C GLU A 27 -5.47 -20.17 11.02
N GLY A 28 -5.76 -20.81 9.88
CA GLY A 28 -7.13 -21.00 9.38
C GLY A 28 -7.72 -19.79 8.65
N VAL A 29 -7.06 -18.62 8.69
CA VAL A 29 -7.44 -17.48 7.84
C VAL A 29 -6.99 -17.74 6.40
N ARG A 30 -7.93 -17.57 5.46
CA ARG A 30 -7.72 -17.83 4.04
C ARG A 30 -6.58 -16.96 3.47
N ARG A 31 -5.75 -17.54 2.60
CA ARG A 31 -4.59 -16.89 1.95
C ARG A 31 -4.74 -16.92 0.43
N ALA A 32 -4.26 -15.87 -0.24
CA ALA A 32 -4.29 -15.83 -1.70
C ALA A 32 -3.43 -16.96 -2.30
N PRO A 33 -3.86 -17.59 -3.40
CA PRO A 33 -3.06 -18.60 -4.07
C PRO A 33 -1.74 -18.00 -4.57
N LYS A 34 -0.69 -18.82 -4.61
CA LYS A 34 0.58 -18.43 -5.20
C LYS A 34 0.38 -18.06 -6.67
N ARG A 35 0.95 -16.93 -7.09
CA ARG A 35 1.08 -16.60 -8.52
C ARG A 35 2.37 -17.21 -9.07
N GLU A 36 2.32 -17.67 -10.31
CA GLU A 36 3.51 -18.16 -10.99
C GLU A 36 4.54 -17.04 -11.11
N PHE A 37 5.79 -17.35 -10.74
CA PHE A 37 6.90 -16.44 -10.88
C PHE A 37 7.49 -16.61 -12.28
N THR A 38 7.13 -15.70 -13.19
CA THR A 38 7.53 -15.70 -14.60
C THR A 38 8.52 -14.59 -14.93
N LEU A 39 8.91 -13.77 -13.95
CA LEU A 39 9.77 -12.61 -14.16
C LEU A 39 11.19 -13.02 -14.53
N SER A 40 11.75 -12.35 -15.53
CA SER A 40 13.18 -12.36 -15.83
C SER A 40 13.98 -11.76 -14.67
N LYS A 41 15.31 -11.96 -14.69
CA LYS A 41 16.21 -11.33 -13.71
C LYS A 41 16.07 -9.81 -13.67
N THR A 42 15.99 -9.17 -14.83
CA THR A 42 15.86 -7.71 -14.94
C THR A 42 14.52 -7.23 -14.38
N GLU A 43 13.42 -7.92 -14.70
CA GLU A 43 12.09 -7.58 -14.17
C GLU A 43 12.01 -7.79 -12.66
N THR A 44 12.68 -8.83 -12.15
CA THR A 44 12.82 -9.09 -10.72
C THR A 44 13.53 -7.95 -10.00
N GLU A 45 14.65 -7.47 -10.56
CA GLU A 45 15.38 -6.30 -10.03
C GLU A 45 14.50 -5.04 -10.04
N ILE A 46 13.70 -4.84 -11.10
CA ILE A 46 12.77 -3.71 -11.20
C ILE A 46 11.65 -3.85 -10.15
N ALA A 47 11.07 -5.03 -9.96
CA ALA A 47 10.04 -5.28 -8.97
C ALA A 47 10.55 -4.97 -7.54
N LEU A 48 11.78 -5.40 -7.22
CA LEU A 48 12.43 -5.07 -5.95
C LEU A 48 12.64 -3.56 -5.79
N LYS A 49 13.20 -2.87 -6.79
CA LYS A 49 13.37 -1.41 -6.76
C LYS A 49 12.04 -0.70 -6.56
N ASN A 50 10.98 -1.16 -7.22
CA ASN A 50 9.63 -0.62 -7.10
C ASN A 50 9.03 -0.80 -5.70
N ALA A 51 9.31 -1.91 -5.02
CA ALA A 51 8.89 -2.10 -3.63
C ALA A 51 9.74 -1.25 -2.67
N LEU A 52 11.05 -1.21 -2.87
CA LEU A 52 12.01 -0.48 -2.03
C LEU A 52 11.87 1.04 -2.12
N ARG A 53 11.25 1.58 -3.18
CA ARG A 53 11.01 3.03 -3.32
C ARG A 53 10.22 3.66 -2.16
N TYR A 54 9.46 2.85 -1.42
CA TYR A 54 8.67 3.29 -0.26
C TYR A 54 9.47 3.34 1.04
N ILE A 55 10.67 2.76 1.04
CA ILE A 55 11.47 2.48 2.23
C ILE A 55 12.71 3.40 2.24
N PRO A 56 13.10 3.94 3.39
CA PRO A 56 14.41 4.57 3.57
C PRO A 56 15.56 3.67 3.11
N GLU A 57 16.55 4.23 2.41
CA GLU A 57 17.66 3.48 1.80
C GLU A 57 18.47 2.68 2.82
N GLU A 58 18.57 3.19 4.04
CA GLU A 58 19.29 2.57 5.16
C GLU A 58 18.73 1.20 5.53
N LEU A 59 17.48 0.89 5.14
CA LEU A 59 16.82 -0.38 5.40
C LEU A 59 16.83 -1.34 4.20
N HIS A 60 17.30 -0.90 3.03
CA HIS A 60 17.21 -1.67 1.79
C HIS A 60 18.00 -2.97 1.86
N GLU A 61 19.21 -2.95 2.42
CA GLU A 61 20.05 -4.15 2.54
C GLU A 61 19.36 -5.27 3.34
N LYS A 62 18.58 -4.90 4.36
CA LYS A 62 17.84 -5.84 5.20
C LYS A 62 16.53 -6.31 4.55
N LEU A 63 15.84 -5.44 3.84
CA LEU A 63 14.51 -5.72 3.27
C LEU A 63 14.55 -6.34 1.88
N ALA A 64 15.58 -6.08 1.09
CA ALA A 64 15.67 -6.65 -0.26
C ALA A 64 15.62 -8.19 -0.26
N PRO A 65 16.33 -8.92 0.64
CA PRO A 65 16.20 -10.37 0.73
C PRO A 65 14.80 -10.83 1.16
N GLU A 66 14.15 -10.10 2.07
CA GLU A 66 12.78 -10.41 2.53
C GLU A 66 11.75 -10.24 1.41
N PHE A 67 11.83 -9.14 0.65
CA PHE A 67 10.96 -8.92 -0.50
C PHE A 67 11.23 -9.92 -1.62
N LEU A 68 12.49 -10.31 -1.83
CA LEU A 68 12.83 -11.34 -2.80
C LEU A 68 12.26 -12.71 -2.39
N ASP A 69 12.33 -13.07 -1.11
CA ASP A 69 11.72 -14.29 -0.58
C ASP A 69 10.19 -14.28 -0.75
N GLU A 70 9.53 -13.15 -0.45
CA GLU A 70 8.09 -13.01 -0.70
C GLU A 70 7.76 -13.19 -2.18
N LEU A 71 8.55 -12.59 -3.06
CA LEU A 71 8.34 -12.68 -4.51
C LEU A 71 8.49 -14.12 -5.01
N PHE A 72 9.47 -14.89 -4.54
CA PHE A 72 9.63 -16.30 -4.92
C PHE A 72 8.57 -17.21 -4.29
N THR A 73 8.19 -16.93 -3.06
CA THR A 73 7.25 -17.76 -2.29
C THR A 73 5.82 -17.55 -2.79
N TYR A 74 5.40 -16.31 -2.97
CA TYR A 74 4.01 -15.93 -3.25
C TYR A 74 3.77 -15.39 -4.66
N GLY A 75 4.83 -15.09 -5.41
CA GLY A 75 4.75 -14.45 -6.73
C GLY A 75 4.55 -12.93 -6.65
N ARG A 76 4.55 -12.35 -5.44
CA ARG A 76 4.26 -10.93 -5.18
C ARG A 76 5.00 -10.43 -3.94
N ILE A 77 5.30 -9.13 -3.92
CA ILE A 77 5.84 -8.45 -2.74
C ILE A 77 4.68 -7.75 -2.03
N TYR A 78 4.19 -8.34 -0.94
CA TYR A 78 3.15 -7.74 -0.10
C TYR A 78 3.76 -6.83 0.98
N GLY A 79 5.02 -7.04 1.32
CA GLY A 79 5.73 -6.36 2.39
C GLY A 79 5.10 -6.66 3.74
N TYR A 80 4.95 -7.94 4.07
CA TYR A 80 4.20 -8.40 5.24
C TYR A 80 4.66 -7.77 6.55
N ARG A 81 5.96 -7.47 6.68
CA ARG A 81 6.51 -6.75 7.84
C ARG A 81 5.83 -5.41 8.09
N PHE A 82 5.34 -4.72 7.07
CA PHE A 82 4.64 -3.44 7.21
C PHE A 82 3.15 -3.58 7.53
N ARG A 83 2.61 -4.79 7.58
CA ARG A 83 1.24 -5.03 8.01
C ARG A 83 1.08 -4.72 9.51
N PRO A 84 0.02 -3.99 9.92
CA PRO A 84 -0.31 -3.85 11.34
C PRO A 84 -0.59 -5.20 12.01
N GLU A 85 -0.07 -5.41 13.23
CA GLU A 85 -0.37 -6.60 14.04
C GLU A 85 -1.87 -6.66 14.40
N GLY A 86 -2.42 -7.88 14.44
CA GLY A 86 -3.82 -8.12 14.85
C GLY A 86 -4.86 -7.90 13.74
N ARG A 87 -6.15 -8.01 14.09
CA ARG A 87 -7.26 -7.83 13.16
C ARG A 87 -7.40 -6.36 12.76
N ILE A 88 -7.56 -6.11 11.47
CA ILE A 88 -7.98 -4.80 10.93
C ILE A 88 -9.51 -4.86 10.79
N TYR A 89 -10.20 -3.77 11.13
CA TYR A 89 -11.64 -3.61 10.97
C TYR A 89 -11.99 -2.12 11.05
N GLY A 90 -13.12 -1.73 10.46
CA GLY A 90 -13.61 -0.35 10.54
C GLY A 90 -14.02 0.00 11.97
N LYS A 91 -13.33 0.96 12.60
CA LYS A 91 -13.62 1.44 13.96
C LYS A 91 -14.59 2.63 13.95
N PRO A 92 -15.14 3.03 15.11
CA PRO A 92 -15.76 4.35 15.26
C PRO A 92 -14.86 5.48 14.72
N ILE A 93 -15.43 6.42 13.98
CA ILE A 93 -14.69 7.45 13.24
C ILE A 93 -13.82 8.35 14.15
N ASP A 94 -14.23 8.51 15.40
CA ASP A 94 -13.55 9.28 16.45
C ASP A 94 -12.25 8.63 16.94
N GLU A 95 -12.06 7.32 16.73
CA GLU A 95 -10.79 6.63 17.02
C GLU A 95 -9.71 6.91 15.97
N TYR A 96 -10.07 7.48 14.82
CA TYR A 96 -9.13 7.80 13.75
C TYR A 96 -8.52 9.19 13.92
N LYS A 97 -7.21 9.27 13.68
CA LYS A 97 -6.47 10.53 13.58
C LYS A 97 -6.70 11.16 12.20
N GLY A 98 -6.76 12.48 12.14
CA GLY A 98 -6.98 13.21 10.89
C GLY A 98 -7.31 14.67 11.14
N LYS A 99 -6.96 15.54 10.18
CA LYS A 99 -7.26 16.98 10.22
C LYS A 99 -8.63 17.33 9.66
N CYS A 100 -9.26 16.44 8.88
CA CYS A 100 -10.64 16.57 8.41
C CYS A 100 -11.43 15.28 8.65
N ILE A 101 -12.77 15.35 8.60
CA ILE A 101 -13.65 14.22 8.88
C ILE A 101 -13.62 13.19 7.74
N GLU A 102 -13.46 13.65 6.51
CA GLU A 102 -13.42 12.80 5.32
C GLU A 102 -12.18 11.91 5.33
N GLY A 103 -11.02 12.44 5.70
CA GLY A 103 -9.79 11.66 5.85
C GLY A 103 -9.96 10.49 6.82
N LYS A 104 -10.59 10.74 7.97
CA LYS A 104 -10.95 9.70 8.95
C LYS A 104 -11.94 8.69 8.40
N ALA A 105 -13.01 9.17 7.76
CA ALA A 105 -14.03 8.31 7.16
C ALA A 105 -13.44 7.38 6.08
N PHE A 106 -12.53 7.87 5.24
CA PHE A 106 -11.88 7.01 4.24
C PHE A 106 -11.05 5.92 4.90
N GLN A 107 -10.35 6.21 6.01
CA GLN A 107 -9.60 5.19 6.73
C GLN A 107 -10.53 4.11 7.33
N VAL A 108 -11.70 4.49 7.87
CA VAL A 108 -12.73 3.53 8.31
C VAL A 108 -13.09 2.57 7.18
N MET A 109 -13.34 3.12 5.98
CA MET A 109 -13.75 2.33 4.81
C MET A 109 -12.63 1.43 4.28
N ILE A 110 -11.37 1.90 4.31
CA ILE A 110 -10.20 1.08 3.94
C ILE A 110 -10.07 -0.09 4.92
N ASP A 111 -10.17 0.16 6.23
CA ASP A 111 -10.05 -0.87 7.26
C ASP A 111 -11.20 -1.88 7.16
N ASN A 112 -12.41 -1.43 6.82
CA ASN A 112 -13.55 -2.31 6.54
C ASN A 112 -13.29 -3.24 5.36
N ASN A 113 -12.72 -2.73 4.26
CA ASN A 113 -12.37 -3.57 3.09
C ASN A 113 -11.28 -4.60 3.39
N LEU A 114 -10.48 -4.38 4.42
CA LEU A 114 -9.41 -5.27 4.90
C LEU A 114 -9.81 -6.06 6.15
N ASP A 115 -11.08 -5.99 6.56
CA ASP A 115 -11.56 -6.73 7.71
C ASP A 115 -11.49 -8.24 7.45
N PHE A 116 -11.09 -9.01 8.46
CA PHE A 116 -11.00 -10.46 8.40
C PHE A 116 -12.37 -11.13 8.21
N ASP A 117 -13.44 -10.43 8.60
CA ASP A 117 -14.82 -10.90 8.37
C ASP A 117 -15.37 -10.50 6.98
N VAL A 118 -14.66 -9.63 6.23
CA VAL A 118 -15.12 -9.05 4.95
C VAL A 118 -14.23 -9.47 3.79
N ALA A 119 -12.92 -9.37 3.95
CA ALA A 119 -11.93 -9.59 2.92
C ALA A 119 -11.73 -11.09 2.62
N LEU A 120 -11.64 -11.43 1.34
CA LEU A 120 -11.34 -12.79 0.89
C LEU A 120 -9.94 -13.25 1.32
N TYR A 121 -8.94 -12.38 1.19
CA TYR A 121 -7.56 -12.61 1.61
C TYR A 121 -7.03 -11.39 2.38
N PRO A 122 -7.36 -11.24 3.66
CA PRO A 122 -7.06 -10.02 4.43
C PRO A 122 -5.56 -9.75 4.55
N TYR A 123 -4.73 -10.80 4.54
CA TYR A 123 -3.27 -10.67 4.58
C TYR A 123 -2.64 -10.19 3.27
N GLU A 124 -3.29 -10.47 2.14
CA GLU A 124 -2.85 -10.11 0.78
C GLU A 124 -3.57 -8.89 0.21
N LEU A 125 -4.30 -8.18 1.08
CA LEU A 125 -5.08 -6.98 0.79
C LEU A 125 -6.20 -7.19 -0.25
N VAL A 126 -6.67 -8.42 -0.45
CA VAL A 126 -7.74 -8.75 -1.42
C VAL A 126 -9.09 -8.79 -0.73
N THR A 127 -10.00 -7.91 -1.15
CA THR A 127 -11.36 -7.87 -0.60
C THR A 127 -12.25 -8.92 -1.26
N TYR A 128 -12.25 -9.02 -2.60
CA TYR A 128 -13.09 -9.96 -3.34
C TYR A 128 -12.51 -10.27 -4.73
N GLY A 129 -13.15 -11.20 -5.44
CA GLY A 129 -12.83 -11.50 -6.84
C GLY A 129 -11.45 -12.11 -7.06
N GLU A 130 -10.89 -12.78 -6.04
CA GLU A 130 -9.56 -13.44 -6.02
C GLU A 130 -8.35 -12.49 -6.17
N THR A 131 -8.49 -11.38 -6.89
CA THR A 131 -7.41 -10.44 -7.23
C THR A 131 -7.76 -8.98 -6.95
N GLY A 132 -9.00 -8.68 -6.53
CA GLY A 132 -9.46 -7.33 -6.22
C GLY A 132 -8.83 -6.78 -4.94
N GLN A 133 -7.67 -6.13 -5.09
CA GLN A 133 -6.89 -5.60 -3.98
C GLN A 133 -7.25 -4.15 -3.62
N VAL A 134 -7.16 -3.82 -2.33
CA VAL A 134 -7.31 -2.44 -1.81
C VAL A 134 -6.09 -1.59 -2.16
N CYS A 135 -4.89 -2.15 -1.96
CA CYS A 135 -3.63 -1.62 -2.45
C CYS A 135 -2.66 -2.78 -2.69
N GLN A 136 -1.55 -2.53 -3.40
CA GLN A 136 -0.65 -3.58 -3.88
C GLN A 136 0.18 -4.20 -2.77
N ASN A 137 0.51 -3.43 -1.72
CA ASN A 137 1.33 -3.87 -0.60
C ASN A 137 1.05 -3.06 0.68
N TRP A 138 1.54 -3.55 1.81
CA TRP A 138 1.31 -2.94 3.12
C TRP A 138 2.05 -1.61 3.32
N MET A 139 3.14 -1.35 2.57
CA MET A 139 3.80 -0.03 2.58
C MET A 139 2.85 1.05 2.05
N GLN A 140 2.12 0.76 0.97
CA GLN A 140 1.11 1.66 0.42
C GLN A 140 -0.02 1.91 1.40
N TYR A 141 -0.55 0.87 2.07
CA TYR A 141 -1.56 1.01 3.12
C TYR A 141 -1.10 1.98 4.22
N ARG A 142 0.12 1.79 4.75
CA ARG A 142 0.66 2.67 5.81
C ARG A 142 0.87 4.11 5.32
N LEU A 143 1.32 4.29 4.08
CA LEU A 143 1.50 5.63 3.51
C LEU A 143 0.16 6.33 3.26
N ILE A 144 -0.83 5.64 2.69
CA ILE A 144 -2.18 6.18 2.52
C ILE A 144 -2.72 6.64 3.87
N LYS A 145 -2.59 5.82 4.91
CA LYS A 145 -2.96 6.21 6.27
C LYS A 145 -2.27 7.50 6.73
N LYS A 146 -0.94 7.59 6.61
CA LYS A 146 -0.19 8.83 6.96
C LYS A 146 -0.68 10.04 6.14
N TYR A 147 -1.01 9.87 4.87
CA TYR A 147 -1.58 10.94 4.04
C TYR A 147 -2.99 11.35 4.48
N LEU A 148 -3.86 10.41 4.82
CA LEU A 148 -5.22 10.69 5.32
C LEU A 148 -5.20 11.39 6.69
N GLU A 149 -4.21 11.06 7.54
CA GLU A 149 -4.01 11.75 8.81
C GLU A 149 -3.64 13.24 8.61
N GLU A 150 -2.90 13.55 7.54
CA GLU A 150 -2.43 14.90 7.23
C GLU A 150 -3.32 15.70 6.27
N LEU A 151 -4.26 15.03 5.60
CA LEU A 151 -5.19 15.60 4.62
C LEU A 151 -6.07 16.70 5.24
N THR A 152 -6.15 17.85 4.58
CA THR A 152 -7.05 18.95 4.96
C THR A 152 -8.21 19.09 3.98
N GLU A 153 -9.19 19.95 4.32
CA GLU A 153 -10.31 20.28 3.43
C GLU A 153 -9.89 21.04 2.16
N GLU A 154 -8.67 21.58 2.10
CA GLU A 154 -8.14 22.29 0.92
C GLU A 154 -7.16 21.44 0.11
N GLN A 155 -7.21 20.12 0.29
CA GLN A 155 -6.34 19.18 -0.39
C GLN A 155 -7.11 17.99 -0.99
N THR A 156 -6.50 17.38 -1.99
CA THR A 156 -6.93 16.11 -2.57
C THR A 156 -5.77 15.12 -2.56
N LEU A 157 -6.00 13.93 -2.00
CA LEU A 157 -5.08 12.80 -2.12
C LEU A 157 -5.29 12.11 -3.47
N VAL A 158 -4.22 11.95 -4.25
CA VAL A 158 -4.26 11.18 -5.50
C VAL A 158 -3.64 9.80 -5.25
N VAL A 159 -4.39 8.74 -5.56
CA VAL A 159 -3.96 7.34 -5.45
C VAL A 159 -4.03 6.68 -6.82
N ALA A 160 -2.89 6.21 -7.32
CA ALA A 160 -2.75 5.57 -8.62
C ALA A 160 -2.47 4.08 -8.46
N SER A 161 -3.47 3.24 -8.68
CA SER A 161 -3.44 1.78 -8.52
C SER A 161 -2.86 1.35 -7.17
N GLY A 162 -3.36 1.95 -6.10
CA GLY A 162 -2.88 1.74 -4.73
C GLY A 162 -1.66 2.58 -4.33
N HIS A 163 -0.90 3.16 -5.25
CA HIS A 163 0.21 4.05 -4.90
C HIS A 163 -0.30 5.44 -4.51
N PRO A 164 -0.08 5.93 -3.27
CA PRO A 164 -0.39 7.30 -2.93
C PRO A 164 0.64 8.24 -3.57
N LEU A 165 0.23 8.95 -4.62
CA LEU A 165 1.10 9.89 -5.33
C LEU A 165 1.41 11.12 -4.47
N GLY A 166 0.42 11.58 -3.69
CA GLY A 166 0.59 12.66 -2.73
C GLY A 166 -0.66 13.52 -2.54
N LEU A 167 -0.50 14.55 -1.72
CA LEU A 167 -1.52 15.58 -1.45
C LEU A 167 -1.29 16.78 -2.37
N PHE A 168 -2.34 17.17 -3.09
CA PHE A 168 -2.32 18.32 -3.99
C PHE A 168 -3.29 19.38 -3.49
N LYS A 169 -2.95 20.66 -3.67
CA LYS A 169 -3.84 21.76 -3.31
C LYS A 169 -5.12 21.69 -4.15
N SER A 170 -6.26 21.81 -3.48
CA SER A 170 -7.60 21.85 -4.07
C SER A 170 -8.47 22.89 -3.34
N THR A 171 -9.79 22.81 -3.49
CA THR A 171 -10.76 23.61 -2.73
C THR A 171 -11.63 22.72 -1.84
N SER A 172 -12.33 23.28 -0.85
CA SER A 172 -13.26 22.53 0.02
C SER A 172 -14.34 21.77 -0.74
N ASN A 173 -14.79 22.27 -1.90
CA ASN A 173 -15.78 21.61 -2.75
C ASN A 173 -15.22 20.51 -3.67
N SER A 174 -13.89 20.33 -3.70
CA SER A 174 -13.24 19.29 -4.50
C SER A 174 -13.34 17.92 -3.81
N PRO A 175 -13.26 16.80 -4.56
CA PRO A 175 -13.09 15.48 -3.96
C PRO A 175 -11.86 15.43 -3.07
N ARG A 176 -11.98 14.81 -1.90
CA ARG A 176 -10.87 14.64 -0.96
C ARG A 176 -9.87 13.56 -1.39
N VAL A 177 -10.33 12.59 -2.19
CA VAL A 177 -9.48 11.54 -2.77
C VAL A 177 -9.88 11.30 -4.23
N ILE A 178 -8.89 11.15 -5.10
CA ILE A 178 -9.04 10.65 -6.47
C ILE A 178 -8.30 9.32 -6.54
N ILE A 179 -9.00 8.27 -6.96
CA ILE A 179 -8.45 6.91 -7.08
C ILE A 179 -8.60 6.44 -8.52
N THR A 180 -7.52 5.93 -9.09
CA THR A 180 -7.55 5.13 -10.31
C THR A 180 -7.03 3.74 -10.00
N ASN A 181 -7.58 2.70 -10.61
CA ASN A 181 -7.09 1.33 -10.46
C ASN A 181 -7.01 0.68 -11.84
N ALA A 182 -5.85 0.11 -12.15
CA ALA A 182 -5.60 -0.67 -13.37
C ALA A 182 -5.91 0.09 -14.68
N LEU A 183 -5.72 1.41 -14.72
CA LEU A 183 -5.80 2.15 -15.99
C LEU A 183 -4.57 1.85 -16.84
N MET A 184 -4.81 1.25 -18.02
CA MET A 184 -3.80 0.89 -18.99
C MET A 184 -4.02 1.62 -20.32
N VAL A 185 -2.96 1.77 -21.10
CA VAL A 185 -3.10 2.17 -22.51
C VAL A 185 -3.73 1.00 -23.24
N GLY A 186 -4.82 1.21 -23.98
CA GLY A 186 -5.67 0.11 -24.48
C GLY A 186 -4.97 -0.94 -25.37
N MET A 187 -3.81 -0.63 -25.96
CA MET A 187 -2.99 -1.63 -26.67
C MET A 187 -2.38 -2.69 -25.75
N PHE A 188 -2.25 -2.39 -24.45
CA PHE A 188 -1.65 -3.24 -23.41
C PHE A 188 -2.67 -3.61 -22.32
N ASP A 189 -3.97 -3.47 -22.57
CA ASP A 189 -5.03 -3.86 -21.63
C ASP A 189 -5.40 -5.34 -21.85
N ASP A 190 -4.48 -6.23 -21.48
CA ASP A 190 -4.61 -7.68 -21.57
C ASP A 190 -4.15 -8.38 -20.29
N GLN A 191 -4.21 -9.71 -20.24
CA GLN A 191 -3.85 -10.48 -19.04
C GLN A 191 -2.34 -10.78 -18.92
N GLU A 192 -1.56 -10.54 -19.97
CA GLU A 192 -0.12 -10.79 -19.99
C GLU A 192 0.67 -9.60 -19.41
N HIS A 193 0.15 -8.38 -19.56
CA HIS A 193 0.74 -7.13 -19.08
C HIS A 193 0.25 -6.72 -17.67
#